data_AF-A0A950QB16-F1
#
_entry.id   AF-A0A950QB16-F1
#
_cell.length_a   1.000
_cell.length_b   1.000
_cell.length_c   1.000
_cell.angle_alpha   90.00
_cell.angle_beta   90.00
_cell.angle_gamma   90.00
#
_symmetry.space_group_name_H-M   'P 1'
#
loop_
_entity.id
_entity.type
_entity.pdbx_description
1 polymer ?
#
loop_
_entity_poly.entity_id
_entity_poly.type
_entity_poly.pdbx_seq_one_letter_code
_entity_poly.pdbx_strand_id
1 'polypeptide(L)'
;MSEARTAAVVVERHGSVRRFARPFDLPLARPLGECLALLGLCPLLLLAALWNGFPLIFYDTGAYMLQSFGDKFVPERSPVFSLFLLLGGGGLSLWVVALVQTVMATFVIVQTARVLVPSLTLPWILLIGLGLTIFTALPWYAGQIEPDIFTPLVVLTLYLLGFHANRLGWWRCAVLLWLGGLAAAVHPSHLGLAAGLVAILLVYWLVNSIARRPWPPVNPLLPALSVTLGFSMTLAANYHYTRHVFVSRAGPVFMVARMLQDGVVQKLLDDTCPTSNYMLCRYRKVLPHRADKWLWGPGTPFVKLHRFIGTEKESERIVHDALSRYPLWNAQLAARDALQQFTLFYTGDQIEPQQWILYRDFHAFIPHQLHEYSVARQ
;
A
#
# COMPACT_ATOMS: atom_id res chain seq x y z
N MET A 1 -58.35 59.03 29.57
CA MET A 1 -57.07 58.96 28.84
C MET A 1 -56.19 57.98 29.60
N SER A 2 -56.36 56.67 29.37
CA SER A 2 -55.65 55.86 28.35
C SER A 2 -54.15 55.85 28.63
N GLU A 3 -53.62 54.80 29.27
CA GLU A 3 -52.86 53.68 28.63
C GLU A 3 -51.37 53.83 29.02
N ALA A 4 -50.54 52.82 29.22
CA ALA A 4 -50.68 51.37 29.24
C ALA A 4 -49.49 50.83 30.06
N ARG A 5 -49.73 49.84 30.93
CA ARG A 5 -48.68 49.01 31.52
C ARG A 5 -48.29 47.96 30.49
N THR A 6 -47.08 48.03 29.97
CA THR A 6 -46.55 47.03 29.05
C THR A 6 -46.16 45.79 29.84
N ALA A 7 -47.03 44.78 29.84
CA ALA A 7 -46.70 43.44 30.30
C ALA A 7 -45.72 42.82 29.30
N ALA A 8 -44.50 42.53 29.77
CA ALA A 8 -43.55 41.74 29.02
C ALA A 8 -44.07 40.29 28.92
N VAL A 9 -44.59 39.95 27.75
CA VAL A 9 -44.98 38.57 27.41
C VAL A 9 -43.70 37.74 27.35
N VAL A 10 -43.51 36.89 28.37
CA VAL A 10 -42.57 35.78 28.34
C VAL A 10 -43.05 34.82 27.26
N VAL A 11 -42.44 34.90 26.08
CA VAL A 11 -42.63 33.90 25.03
C VAL A 11 -41.84 32.67 25.46
N GLU A 12 -42.47 31.80 26.23
CA GLU A 12 -42.04 30.41 26.35
C GLU A 12 -42.10 29.78 24.95
N ARG A 13 -40.95 29.68 24.28
CA ARG A 13 -40.80 28.80 23.13
C ARG A 13 -40.82 27.35 23.61
N HIS A 14 -42.02 26.84 23.87
CA HIS A 14 -42.32 25.42 23.86
C HIS A 14 -42.22 24.90 22.42
N GLY A 15 -40.98 24.73 21.94
CA GLY A 15 -40.64 24.06 20.70
C GLY A 15 -39.94 22.75 21.00
N SER A 16 -40.63 21.81 21.67
CA SER A 16 -40.17 20.42 21.72
C SER A 16 -40.34 19.81 20.33
N VAL A 17 -39.39 20.11 19.44
CA VAL A 17 -39.14 19.23 18.31
C VAL A 17 -38.66 17.94 18.95
N ARG A 18 -39.61 17.02 19.18
CA ARG A 18 -39.32 15.61 19.41
C ARG A 18 -38.37 15.22 18.28
N ARG A 19 -37.07 15.14 18.57
CA ARG A 19 -36.14 14.38 17.76
C ARG A 19 -36.75 12.99 17.71
N PHE A 20 -37.45 12.67 16.63
CA PHE A 20 -37.57 11.30 16.20
C PHE A 20 -36.13 10.82 16.17
N ALA A 21 -35.73 10.07 17.19
CA ALA A 21 -34.44 9.43 17.23
C ALA A 21 -34.43 8.59 15.95
N ARG A 22 -33.69 9.05 14.93
CA ARG A 22 -33.57 8.26 13.72
C ARG A 22 -32.95 6.97 14.20
N PRO A 23 -33.55 5.79 13.95
CA PRO A 23 -33.07 4.51 14.48
C PRO A 23 -31.61 4.19 14.06
N PHE A 24 -31.04 5.01 13.17
CA PHE A 24 -29.68 4.90 12.67
C PHE A 24 -28.71 6.01 13.12
N ASP A 25 -29.08 6.90 14.06
CA ASP A 25 -28.14 7.87 14.64
C ASP A 25 -27.19 7.22 15.68
N LEU A 26 -26.60 6.08 15.30
CA LEU A 26 -25.66 5.34 16.14
C LEU A 26 -24.25 5.91 15.92
N PRO A 27 -23.63 6.56 16.92
CA PRO A 27 -22.31 7.15 16.76
C PRO A 27 -21.23 6.07 16.66
N LEU A 28 -20.21 6.29 15.82
CA LEU A 28 -19.07 5.38 15.69
C LEU A 28 -18.26 5.23 16.98
N ALA A 29 -18.35 6.19 17.90
CA ALA A 29 -17.72 6.09 19.20
C ALA A 29 -18.25 4.91 20.04
N ARG A 30 -19.48 4.44 19.76
CA ARG A 30 -20.08 3.28 20.45
C ARG A 30 -19.63 1.97 19.80
N PRO A 31 -19.30 0.92 20.57
CA PRO A 31 -18.86 -0.37 20.03
C PRO A 31 -19.81 -0.98 19.00
N LEU A 32 -21.13 -0.90 19.24
CA LEU A 32 -22.12 -1.40 18.27
C LEU A 32 -22.07 -0.62 16.94
N GLY A 33 -21.86 0.69 16.98
CA GLY A 33 -21.77 1.53 15.77
C GLY A 33 -20.52 1.22 14.97
N GLU A 34 -19.40 1.01 15.67
CA GLU A 34 -18.14 0.55 15.08
C GLU A 34 -18.29 -0.83 14.41
N CYS A 35 -18.87 -1.82 15.10
CA CYS A 35 -19.09 -3.15 14.54
C CYS A 35 -20.01 -3.13 13.32
N LEU A 36 -21.12 -2.38 13.37
CA LEU A 36 -22.04 -2.26 12.23
C LEU A 36 -21.42 -1.51 11.06
N ALA A 37 -20.56 -0.51 11.33
CA ALA A 37 -19.82 0.18 10.28
C ALA A 37 -18.84 -0.78 9.57
N LEU A 38 -18.10 -1.60 10.33
CA LEU A 38 -17.23 -2.63 9.76
C LEU A 38 -18.03 -3.61 8.88
N LEU A 39 -19.14 -4.14 9.40
CA LEU A 39 -20.00 -5.09 8.68
C LEU A 39 -20.63 -4.50 7.42
N GLY A 40 -20.97 -3.20 7.42
CA GLY A 40 -21.57 -2.54 6.27
C GLY A 40 -20.55 -2.09 5.21
N LEU A 41 -19.36 -1.65 5.62
CA LEU A 41 -18.33 -1.18 4.71
C LEU A 41 -17.60 -2.32 4.00
N CYS A 42 -17.29 -3.43 4.68
CA CYS A 42 -16.60 -4.56 4.06
C CYS A 42 -17.24 -5.05 2.73
N PRO A 43 -18.55 -5.34 2.66
CA PRO A 43 -19.16 -5.75 1.40
C PRO A 43 -19.16 -4.62 0.35
N LEU A 44 -19.28 -3.35 0.76
CA LEU A 44 -19.18 -2.21 -0.16
C LEU A 44 -17.80 -2.09 -0.81
N LEU A 45 -16.73 -2.38 -0.05
CA LEU A 45 -15.37 -2.37 -0.57
C LEU A 45 -15.04 -3.63 -1.39
N LEU A 46 -15.74 -4.75 -1.17
CA LEU A 46 -15.60 -5.96 -1.99
C LEU A 46 -16.47 -5.94 -3.26
N LEU A 47 -17.23 -4.87 -3.52
CA LEU A 47 -18.17 -4.82 -4.66
C LEU A 47 -17.50 -5.11 -6.02
N ALA A 48 -16.26 -4.67 -6.25
CA ALA A 48 -15.55 -4.95 -7.49
C ALA A 48 -15.24 -6.46 -7.64
N ALA A 49 -14.74 -7.12 -6.60
CA ALA A 49 -14.50 -8.57 -6.61
C ALA A 49 -15.79 -9.38 -6.68
N LEU A 50 -16.84 -8.95 -5.98
CA LEU A 50 -18.18 -9.58 -6.05
C LEU A 50 -18.77 -9.45 -7.45
N TRP A 51 -18.63 -8.28 -8.08
CA TRP A 51 -19.01 -8.08 -9.47
C TRP A 51 -18.14 -8.95 -10.39
N ASN A 52 -16.84 -9.07 -10.13
CA ASN A 52 -15.94 -9.94 -10.90
C ASN A 52 -16.37 -11.42 -10.84
N GLY A 53 -16.84 -11.88 -9.68
CA GLY A 53 -17.17 -13.29 -9.41
C GLY A 53 -16.01 -14.09 -8.80
N PHE A 54 -14.85 -13.45 -8.60
CA PHE A 54 -13.65 -13.98 -7.96
C PHE A 54 -12.84 -12.79 -7.40
N PRO A 55 -11.93 -12.97 -6.42
CA PRO A 55 -10.97 -11.92 -6.10
C PRO A 55 -10.21 -11.49 -7.36
N LEU A 56 -9.88 -10.20 -7.45
CA LEU A 56 -9.17 -9.67 -8.60
C LEU A 56 -7.72 -10.19 -8.56
N ILE A 57 -7.25 -10.76 -9.66
CA ILE A 57 -5.93 -11.35 -9.76
C ILE A 57 -5.07 -10.51 -10.70
N PHE A 58 -3.83 -10.30 -10.32
CA PHE A 58 -2.86 -9.59 -11.14
C PHE A 58 -1.69 -10.52 -11.51
N TYR A 59 -0.91 -10.12 -12.52
CA TYR A 59 0.25 -10.86 -13.02
C TYR A 59 1.18 -11.31 -11.89
N ASP A 60 1.38 -10.44 -10.90
CA ASP A 60 2.30 -10.65 -9.79
C ASP A 60 1.76 -11.68 -8.78
N THR A 61 0.45 -11.91 -8.74
CA THR A 61 -0.20 -12.85 -7.79
C THR A 61 0.37 -14.27 -7.96
N GLY A 62 0.63 -14.71 -9.19
CA GLY A 62 1.25 -16.01 -9.46
C GLY A 62 2.64 -16.15 -8.83
N ALA A 63 3.45 -15.09 -8.85
CA ALA A 63 4.76 -15.08 -8.22
C ALA A 63 4.65 -15.14 -6.68
N TYR A 64 3.66 -14.44 -6.09
CA TYR A 64 3.39 -14.56 -4.66
C TYR A 64 2.93 -15.97 -4.28
N MET A 65 2.10 -16.62 -5.11
CA MET A 65 1.66 -18.01 -4.94
C MET A 65 2.82 -19.00 -5.06
N LEU A 66 3.70 -18.82 -6.04
CA LEU A 66 4.89 -19.64 -6.21
C LEU A 66 5.79 -19.56 -4.97
N GLN A 67 5.92 -18.36 -4.39
CA GLN A 67 6.72 -18.17 -3.19
C GLN A 67 6.04 -18.66 -1.92
N SER A 68 4.72 -18.56 -1.81
CA SER A 68 3.96 -19.03 -0.66
C SER A 68 3.77 -20.55 -0.68
N PHE A 69 3.10 -21.07 -1.70
CA PHE A 69 2.68 -22.47 -1.81
C PHE A 69 3.75 -23.37 -2.40
N GLY A 70 4.64 -22.80 -3.22
CA GLY A 70 5.77 -23.51 -3.81
C GLY A 70 7.04 -23.49 -2.95
N ASP A 71 7.05 -22.78 -1.83
CA ASP A 71 8.20 -22.60 -0.92
C ASP A 71 9.50 -22.20 -1.64
N LYS A 72 9.39 -21.20 -2.54
CA LYS A 72 10.51 -20.73 -3.36
C LYS A 72 10.72 -19.24 -3.21
N PHE A 73 11.94 -18.83 -2.92
CA PHE A 73 12.28 -17.41 -2.92
C PHE A 73 12.19 -16.81 -4.33
N VAL A 74 11.37 -15.77 -4.51
CA VAL A 74 11.26 -14.98 -5.73
C VAL A 74 11.82 -13.57 -5.45
N PRO A 75 13.00 -13.21 -5.99
CA PRO A 75 13.71 -11.97 -5.64
C PRO A 75 12.91 -10.67 -5.76
N GLU A 76 12.00 -10.61 -6.75
CA GLU A 76 11.17 -9.47 -7.08
C GLU A 76 9.88 -9.35 -6.25
N ARG A 77 9.64 -10.26 -5.30
CA ARG A 77 8.44 -10.27 -4.45
C ARG A 77 8.78 -10.14 -2.97
N SER A 78 7.84 -9.57 -2.21
CA SER A 78 7.95 -9.53 -0.76
C SER A 78 7.62 -10.90 -0.16
N PRO A 79 8.53 -11.52 0.60
CA PRO A 79 8.19 -12.73 1.34
C PRO A 79 7.13 -12.53 2.41
N VAL A 80 6.98 -11.31 2.93
CA VAL A 80 5.97 -11.03 3.95
C VAL A 80 4.57 -11.10 3.35
N PHE A 81 4.37 -10.60 2.13
CA PHE A 81 3.06 -10.75 1.45
C PHE A 81 2.79 -12.20 1.05
N SER A 82 3.79 -12.95 0.59
CA SER A 82 3.63 -14.39 0.35
C SER A 82 3.27 -15.17 1.62
N LEU A 83 3.89 -14.85 2.77
CA LEU A 83 3.52 -15.44 4.05
C LEU A 83 2.13 -15.01 4.52
N PHE A 84 1.73 -13.75 4.27
CA PHE A 84 0.36 -13.30 4.50
C PHE A 84 -0.65 -14.09 3.64
N LEU A 85 -0.34 -14.36 2.37
CA LEU A 85 -1.15 -15.19 1.48
C LEU A 85 -1.27 -16.64 2.00
N LEU A 86 -0.15 -17.22 2.47
CA LEU A 86 -0.11 -18.58 3.03
C LEU A 86 -0.93 -18.68 4.32
N LEU A 87 -0.60 -17.84 5.31
CA LEU A 87 -1.16 -17.88 6.65
C LEU A 87 -2.58 -17.30 6.72
N GLY A 88 -2.94 -16.42 5.79
CA GLY A 88 -4.26 -15.83 5.64
C GLY A 88 -5.28 -16.76 4.97
N GLY A 89 -4.90 -18.01 4.66
CA GLY A 89 -5.81 -19.01 4.11
C GLY A 89 -5.96 -18.98 2.59
N GLY A 90 -5.05 -18.35 1.84
CA GLY A 90 -5.12 -18.28 0.38
C GLY A 90 -5.09 -19.66 -0.31
N GLY A 91 -4.44 -20.65 0.32
CA GLY A 91 -4.46 -22.03 -0.15
C GLY A 91 -5.84 -22.68 -0.06
N LEU A 92 -6.67 -22.26 0.90
CA LEU A 92 -8.07 -22.68 1.01
C LEU A 92 -8.95 -21.90 0.04
N SER A 93 -8.92 -20.57 0.13
CA SER A 93 -9.65 -19.69 -0.77
C SER A 93 -9.05 -18.28 -0.76
N LEU A 94 -8.81 -17.72 -1.95
CA LEU A 94 -8.37 -16.33 -2.11
C LEU A 94 -9.42 -15.33 -1.60
N TRP A 95 -10.70 -15.72 -1.52
CA TRP A 95 -11.74 -14.88 -0.90
C TRP A 95 -11.47 -14.59 0.57
N VAL A 96 -10.86 -15.53 1.30
CA VAL A 96 -10.51 -15.32 2.71
C VAL A 96 -9.46 -14.21 2.81
N VAL A 97 -8.47 -14.21 1.92
CA VAL A 97 -7.41 -13.19 1.90
C VAL A 97 -7.98 -11.82 1.52
N ALA A 98 -8.80 -11.76 0.48
CA ALA A 98 -9.52 -10.53 0.09
C ALA A 98 -10.39 -9.97 1.23
N LEU A 99 -11.10 -10.85 1.96
CA LEU A 99 -11.88 -10.46 3.13
C LEU A 99 -11.00 -9.92 4.26
N VAL A 100 -9.90 -10.61 4.59
CA VAL A 100 -8.99 -10.23 5.67
C VAL A 100 -8.39 -8.85 5.41
N GLN A 101 -7.82 -8.60 4.22
CA GLN A 101 -7.25 -7.29 3.89
C GLN A 101 -8.32 -6.19 3.82
N THR A 102 -9.54 -6.51 3.37
CA THR A 102 -10.66 -5.55 3.37
C THR A 102 -11.10 -5.20 4.79
N VAL A 103 -11.15 -6.18 5.71
CA VAL A 103 -11.44 -5.92 7.13
C VAL A 103 -10.38 -5.02 7.75
N MET A 104 -9.09 -5.24 7.44
CA MET A 104 -8.00 -4.37 7.88
C MET A 104 -8.18 -2.94 7.37
N ALA A 105 -8.44 -2.76 6.07
CA ALA A 105 -8.66 -1.45 5.47
C ALA A 105 -9.88 -0.75 6.08
N THR A 106 -10.98 -1.47 6.21
CA THR A 106 -12.23 -0.97 6.81
C THR A 106 -12.03 -0.56 8.26
N PHE A 107 -11.28 -1.34 9.05
CA PHE A 107 -10.92 -0.99 10.41
C PHE A 107 -10.18 0.34 10.48
N VAL A 108 -9.16 0.53 9.63
CA VAL A 108 -8.39 1.79 9.58
C VAL A 108 -9.27 2.96 9.15
N ILE A 109 -10.17 2.78 8.17
CA ILE A 109 -11.14 3.81 7.76
C ILE A 109 -12.05 4.21 8.93
N VAL A 110 -12.61 3.22 9.64
CA VAL A 110 -13.49 3.47 10.80
C VAL A 110 -12.74 4.16 11.94
N GLN A 111 -11.50 3.76 12.26
CA GLN A 111 -10.70 4.44 13.28
C GLN A 111 -10.35 5.86 12.87
N THR A 112 -10.05 6.09 11.59
CA THR A 112 -9.78 7.43 11.04
C THR A 112 -11.01 8.32 11.20
N ALA A 113 -12.17 7.84 10.78
CA ALA A 113 -13.43 8.57 10.89
C ALA A 113 -13.80 8.85 12.37
N ARG A 114 -13.66 7.85 13.24
CA ARG A 114 -13.94 7.96 14.69
C ARG A 114 -13.13 9.04 15.37
N VAL A 115 -11.86 9.18 15.01
CA VAL A 115 -10.93 10.13 15.63
C VAL A 115 -11.11 11.55 15.09
N LEU A 116 -11.31 11.68 13.77
CA LEU A 116 -11.44 12.98 13.11
C LEU A 116 -12.83 13.59 13.31
N VAL A 117 -13.88 12.76 13.28
CA VAL A 117 -15.27 13.19 13.44
C VAL A 117 -15.98 12.27 14.45
N PRO A 118 -15.78 12.47 15.77
CA PRO A 118 -16.36 11.60 16.80
C PRO A 118 -17.90 11.52 16.79
N SER A 119 -18.55 12.56 16.26
CA SER A 119 -20.00 12.65 16.09
C SER A 119 -20.53 11.95 14.84
N LEU A 120 -19.66 11.37 14.00
CA LEU A 120 -20.07 10.67 12.80
C LEU A 120 -20.92 9.46 13.17
N THR A 121 -22.05 9.29 12.47
CA THR A 121 -22.99 8.18 12.70
C THR A 121 -22.89 7.13 11.61
N LEU A 122 -23.47 5.96 11.87
CA LEU A 122 -23.46 4.82 10.96
C LEU A 122 -23.91 5.16 9.52
N PRO A 123 -25.06 5.83 9.26
CA PRO A 123 -25.48 6.21 7.91
C PRO A 123 -24.46 7.05 7.15
N TRP A 124 -23.80 7.99 7.85
CA TRP A 124 -22.84 8.89 7.21
C TRP A 124 -21.56 8.17 6.84
N ILE A 125 -21.06 7.26 7.67
CA ILE A 125 -19.88 6.48 7.28
C ILE A 125 -20.20 5.52 6.13
N LEU A 126 -21.41 4.95 6.08
CA LEU A 126 -21.84 4.10 4.96
C LEU A 126 -21.99 4.92 3.68
N LEU A 127 -22.48 6.16 3.76
CA LEU A 127 -22.54 7.08 2.63
C LEU A 127 -21.13 7.47 2.14
N ILE A 128 -20.20 7.72 3.05
CA ILE A 128 -18.78 7.94 2.71
C ILE A 128 -18.21 6.69 2.04
N GLY A 129 -18.47 5.50 2.59
CA GLY A 129 -18.08 4.22 2.01
C GLY A 129 -18.61 4.03 0.59
N LEU A 130 -19.89 4.32 0.36
CA LEU A 130 -20.49 4.31 -0.96
C LEU A 130 -19.82 5.31 -1.91
N GLY A 131 -19.52 6.52 -1.44
CA GLY A 131 -18.76 7.50 -2.21
C GLY A 131 -17.36 7.00 -2.57
N LEU A 132 -16.65 6.38 -1.62
CA LEU A 132 -15.34 5.77 -1.87
C LEU A 132 -15.43 4.63 -2.88
N THR A 133 -16.46 3.78 -2.80
CA THR A 133 -16.69 2.71 -3.79
C THR A 133 -16.94 3.27 -5.20
N ILE A 134 -17.75 4.32 -5.34
CA ILE A 134 -18.16 4.84 -6.66
C ILE A 134 -17.07 5.71 -7.30
N PHE A 135 -16.41 6.55 -6.49
CA PHE A 135 -15.56 7.62 -7.01
C PHE A 135 -14.05 7.35 -6.86
N THR A 136 -13.65 6.17 -6.39
CA THR A 136 -12.22 5.84 -6.23
C THR A 136 -11.91 4.41 -6.67
N ALA A 137 -10.62 4.10 -6.79
CA ALA A 137 -10.15 2.75 -7.08
C ALA A 137 -10.14 1.81 -5.86
N LEU A 138 -10.55 2.29 -4.67
CA LEU A 138 -10.52 1.53 -3.42
C LEU A 138 -11.15 0.12 -3.52
N PRO A 139 -12.36 -0.08 -4.09
CA PRO A 139 -12.95 -1.41 -4.12
C PRO A 139 -12.18 -2.40 -5.03
N TRP A 140 -11.47 -1.89 -6.04
CA TRP A 140 -10.64 -2.72 -6.91
C TRP A 140 -9.43 -3.24 -6.13
N TYR A 141 -8.67 -2.37 -5.47
CA TYR A 141 -7.53 -2.78 -4.66
C TYR A 141 -7.92 -3.60 -3.43
N ALA A 142 -9.07 -3.32 -2.80
CA ALA A 142 -9.55 -4.09 -1.65
C ALA A 142 -9.87 -5.55 -2.01
N GLY A 143 -10.37 -5.79 -3.22
CA GLY A 143 -10.67 -7.11 -3.75
C GLY A 143 -9.50 -7.79 -4.48
N GLN A 144 -8.38 -7.11 -4.69
CA GLN A 144 -7.24 -7.59 -5.46
C GLN A 144 -6.22 -8.32 -4.58
N ILE A 145 -5.73 -9.47 -5.00
CA ILE A 145 -4.74 -10.26 -4.25
C ILE A 145 -3.33 -9.70 -4.50
N GLU A 146 -3.11 -8.48 -4.02
CA GLU A 146 -1.89 -7.70 -4.16
C GLU A 146 -1.65 -6.82 -2.92
N PRO A 147 -0.41 -6.38 -2.64
CA PRO A 147 -0.11 -5.58 -1.46
C PRO A 147 -0.59 -4.12 -1.56
N ASP A 148 -1.12 -3.68 -2.70
CA ASP A 148 -1.46 -2.29 -3.02
C ASP A 148 -2.41 -1.64 -2.01
N ILE A 149 -3.42 -2.39 -1.53
CA ILE A 149 -4.36 -1.91 -0.51
C ILE A 149 -3.68 -1.52 0.80
N PHE A 150 -2.50 -2.06 1.08
CA PHE A 150 -1.73 -1.74 2.28
C PHE A 150 -0.99 -0.39 2.17
N THR A 151 -0.79 0.17 0.97
CA THR A 151 -0.16 1.49 0.78
C THR A 151 -0.86 2.60 1.57
N PRO A 152 -2.18 2.83 1.44
CA PRO A 152 -2.88 3.82 2.26
C PRO A 152 -2.88 3.43 3.74
N LEU A 153 -2.80 2.14 4.10
CA LEU A 153 -2.74 1.73 5.49
C LEU A 153 -1.44 2.14 6.16
N VAL A 154 -0.30 2.11 5.45
CA VAL A 154 0.96 2.70 5.96
C VAL A 154 0.73 4.15 6.35
N VAL A 155 0.15 4.96 5.46
CA VAL A 155 -0.05 6.39 5.70
C VAL A 155 -0.99 6.63 6.88
N LEU A 156 -2.17 6.00 6.87
CA LEU A 156 -3.21 6.23 7.86
C LEU A 156 -2.85 5.68 9.24
N THR A 157 -2.23 4.50 9.32
CA THR A 157 -1.81 3.93 10.63
C THR A 157 -0.74 4.79 11.28
N LEU A 158 0.28 5.24 10.54
CA LEU A 158 1.32 6.13 11.07
C LEU A 158 0.74 7.50 11.45
N TYR A 159 -0.19 8.05 10.67
CA TYR A 159 -0.91 9.27 11.02
C TYR A 159 -1.68 9.13 12.35
N LEU A 160 -2.46 8.06 12.49
CA LEU A 160 -3.25 7.78 13.69
C LEU A 160 -2.38 7.57 14.93
N LEU A 161 -1.30 6.79 14.80
CA LEU A 161 -0.35 6.54 15.88
C LEU A 161 0.43 7.81 16.27
N GLY A 162 0.78 8.65 15.29
CA GLY A 162 1.55 9.86 15.50
C GLY A 162 0.75 10.99 16.16
N PHE A 163 -0.46 11.26 15.68
CA PHE A 163 -1.25 12.42 16.11
C PHE A 163 -2.38 12.08 17.08
N HIS A 164 -2.87 10.84 17.09
CA HIS A 164 -4.15 10.51 17.72
C HIS A 164 -4.14 9.29 18.64
N ALA A 165 -2.97 8.75 18.97
CA ALA A 165 -2.84 7.59 19.86
C ALA A 165 -3.59 7.76 21.20
N ASN A 166 -3.57 8.97 21.76
CA ASN A 166 -4.26 9.29 23.02
C ASN A 166 -5.79 9.15 22.95
N ARG A 167 -6.39 9.18 21.76
CA ARG A 167 -7.85 9.05 21.54
C ARG A 167 -8.29 7.62 21.22
N LEU A 168 -7.36 6.72 20.90
CA LEU A 168 -7.64 5.37 20.40
C LEU A 168 -7.68 4.33 21.52
N GLY A 169 -6.99 4.59 22.64
CA GLY A 169 -6.80 3.60 23.70
C GLY A 169 -5.81 2.51 23.31
N TRP A 170 -5.33 1.75 24.30
CA TRP A 170 -4.15 0.89 24.14
C TRP A 170 -4.33 -0.22 23.10
N TRP A 171 -5.49 -0.91 23.06
CA TRP A 171 -5.68 -2.06 22.17
C TRP A 171 -5.76 -1.62 20.70
N ARG A 172 -6.39 -0.48 20.40
CA ARG A 172 -6.46 0.07 19.04
C ARG A 172 -5.08 0.51 18.58
N CYS A 173 -4.31 1.14 19.46
CA CYS A 173 -2.91 1.46 19.18
C CYS A 173 -2.09 0.19 18.90
N ALA A 174 -2.27 -0.88 19.67
CA ALA A 174 -1.57 -2.15 19.42
C ALA A 174 -1.94 -2.76 18.05
N VAL A 175 -3.23 -2.79 17.71
CA VAL A 175 -3.71 -3.27 16.40
C VAL A 175 -3.16 -2.39 15.27
N LEU A 176 -3.23 -1.06 15.38
CA LEU A 176 -2.72 -0.14 14.37
C LEU A 176 -1.20 -0.21 14.22
N LEU A 177 -0.45 -0.43 15.32
CA LEU A 177 0.99 -0.64 15.29
C LEU A 177 1.34 -1.91 14.51
N TRP A 178 0.64 -3.01 14.79
CA TRP A 178 0.82 -4.26 14.06
C TRP A 178 0.42 -4.12 12.58
N LEU A 179 -0.74 -3.52 12.28
CA LEU A 179 -1.21 -3.29 10.92
C LEU A 179 -0.27 -2.38 10.12
N GLY A 180 0.23 -1.30 10.72
CA GLY A 180 1.20 -0.42 10.08
C GLY A 180 2.54 -1.13 9.81
N GLY A 181 2.96 -2.02 10.72
CA GLY A 181 4.17 -2.83 10.53
C GLY A 181 4.00 -3.86 9.42
N LEU A 182 2.89 -4.60 9.41
CA LEU A 182 2.54 -5.51 8.34
C LEU A 182 2.46 -4.77 7.00
N ALA A 183 1.72 -3.65 6.95
CA ALA A 183 1.58 -2.82 5.76
C ALA A 183 2.93 -2.32 5.24
N ALA A 184 3.84 -1.91 6.13
CA ALA A 184 5.20 -1.51 5.75
C ALA A 184 6.03 -2.67 5.18
N ALA A 185 5.75 -3.91 5.61
CA ALA A 185 6.57 -5.08 5.29
C ALA A 185 6.11 -5.84 4.03
N VAL A 186 4.83 -5.76 3.66
CA VAL A 186 4.26 -6.48 2.51
C VAL A 186 4.78 -6.03 1.15
N HIS A 187 5.43 -4.87 1.05
CA HIS A 187 6.07 -4.43 -0.19
C HIS A 187 7.33 -3.58 0.09
N PRO A 188 8.47 -3.79 -0.62
CA PRO A 188 9.69 -3.04 -0.34
C PRO A 188 9.56 -1.51 -0.46
N SER A 189 8.72 -1.02 -1.38
CA SER A 189 8.48 0.43 -1.50
C SER A 189 7.79 1.02 -0.27
N HIS A 190 7.01 0.22 0.47
CA HIS A 190 6.34 0.65 1.69
C HIS A 190 7.33 0.93 2.81
N LEU A 191 8.46 0.20 2.88
CA LEU A 191 9.52 0.51 3.84
C LEU A 191 10.12 1.90 3.59
N GLY A 192 10.38 2.24 2.33
CA GLY A 192 10.87 3.57 1.94
C GLY A 192 9.85 4.68 2.25
N LEU A 193 8.58 4.46 1.89
CA LEU A 193 7.48 5.36 2.22
C LEU A 193 7.36 5.58 3.73
N ALA A 194 7.33 4.50 4.50
CA ALA A 194 7.16 4.55 5.95
C ALA A 194 8.34 5.23 6.64
N ALA A 195 9.58 4.93 6.22
CA ALA A 195 10.78 5.61 6.72
C ALA A 195 10.76 7.11 6.42
N GLY A 196 10.37 7.50 5.19
CA GLY A 196 10.22 8.90 4.80
C GLY A 196 9.16 9.63 5.64
N LEU A 197 8.00 9.01 5.87
CA LEU A 197 6.95 9.55 6.72
C LEU A 197 7.42 9.72 8.17
N VAL A 198 8.11 8.73 8.75
CA VAL A 198 8.67 8.86 10.11
C VAL A 198 9.71 9.98 10.18
N ALA A 199 10.57 10.13 9.18
CA ALA A 199 11.51 11.24 9.10
C ALA A 199 10.80 12.61 9.08
N ILE A 200 9.71 12.73 8.30
CA ILE A 200 8.88 13.95 8.28
C ILE A 200 8.25 14.20 9.67
N LEU A 201 7.71 13.18 10.32
CA LEU A 201 7.13 13.32 11.67
C LEU A 201 8.19 13.73 12.71
N LEU A 202 9.41 13.21 12.61
CA LEU A 202 10.53 13.58 13.47
C LEU A 202 10.94 15.05 13.28
N VAL A 203 11.07 15.50 12.03
CA VAL A 203 11.36 16.91 11.72
C VAL A 203 10.23 17.81 12.21
N TYR A 204 8.98 17.44 11.95
CA TYR A 204 7.81 18.17 12.44
C TYR A 204 7.80 18.28 13.97
N TRP A 205 8.04 17.16 14.67
CA TRP A 205 8.13 17.10 16.12
C TRP A 205 9.23 18.03 16.66
N LEU A 206 10.41 17.99 16.05
CA LEU A 206 11.56 18.81 16.43
C LEU A 206 11.27 20.31 16.26
N VAL A 207 10.75 20.68 15.08
CA VAL A 207 10.38 22.08 14.78
C VAL A 207 9.30 22.56 15.73
N ASN A 208 8.26 21.76 15.99
CA ASN A 208 7.19 22.14 16.92
C ASN A 208 7.69 22.31 18.35
N SER A 209 8.59 21.43 18.81
CA SER A 209 9.16 21.44 20.16
C SER A 209 10.11 22.62 20.39
N ILE A 210 10.96 22.94 19.41
CA ILE A 210 11.93 24.04 19.51
C ILE A 210 11.24 25.39 19.32
N ALA A 211 10.45 25.54 18.25
CA ALA A 211 9.84 26.82 17.90
C ALA A 211 8.56 27.13 18.69
N ARG A 212 8.12 26.21 19.57
CA ARG A 212 6.91 26.31 20.41
C ARG A 212 5.69 26.79 19.60
N ARG A 213 5.54 26.25 18.40
CA ARG A 213 4.44 26.63 17.49
C ARG A 213 3.12 26.14 18.07
N PRO A 214 1.98 26.81 17.79
CA PRO A 214 0.66 26.33 18.20
C PRO A 214 0.16 25.19 17.29
N TRP A 215 1.07 24.36 16.77
CA TRP A 215 0.72 23.25 15.89
C TRP A 215 0.29 22.02 16.70
N PRO A 216 -0.54 21.13 16.11
CA PRO A 216 -0.93 19.88 16.76
C PRO A 216 0.28 19.09 17.30
N PRO A 217 0.24 18.59 18.53
CA PRO A 217 1.32 17.75 19.05
C PRO A 217 1.39 16.43 18.29
N VAL A 218 2.59 15.92 18.08
CA VAL A 218 2.85 14.62 17.47
C VAL A 218 3.78 13.80 18.36
N ASN A 219 3.59 12.49 18.39
CA ASN A 219 4.52 11.55 19.01
C ASN A 219 5.08 10.58 17.95
N PRO A 220 6.34 10.74 17.52
CA PRO A 220 6.92 9.89 16.48
C PRO A 220 7.27 8.47 16.96
N LEU A 221 7.21 8.19 18.27
CA LEU A 221 7.63 6.91 18.84
C LEU A 221 6.79 5.72 18.32
N LEU A 222 5.46 5.81 18.40
CA LEU A 222 4.59 4.70 17.96
C LEU A 222 4.67 4.45 16.44
N PRO A 223 4.67 5.48 15.57
CA PRO A 223 5.02 5.32 14.17
C PRO A 223 6.37 4.63 13.96
N ALA A 224 7.44 5.09 14.63
CA ALA A 224 8.77 4.51 14.51
C ALA A 224 8.84 3.03 14.95
N LEU A 225 8.14 2.66 16.02
CA LEU A 225 8.02 1.27 16.47
C LEU A 225 7.26 0.40 15.45
N SER A 226 6.20 0.93 14.83
CA SER A 226 5.47 0.25 13.77
C SER A 226 6.36 -0.01 12.54
N VAL A 227 7.13 0.99 12.10
CA VAL A 227 8.09 0.82 10.99
C VAL A 227 9.21 -0.15 11.35
N THR A 228 9.72 -0.11 12.59
CA THR A 228 10.74 -1.05 13.08
C THR A 228 10.22 -2.49 13.08
N LEU A 229 8.96 -2.69 13.47
CA LEU A 229 8.29 -3.98 13.37
C LEU A 229 8.23 -4.45 11.91
N GLY A 230 7.82 -3.58 10.99
CA GLY A 230 7.75 -3.92 9.57
C GLY A 230 9.11 -4.28 8.98
N PHE A 231 10.14 -3.47 9.26
CA PHE A 231 11.52 -3.78 8.88
C PHE A 231 11.98 -5.13 9.44
N SER A 232 11.68 -5.42 10.70
CA SER A 232 12.03 -6.70 11.34
C SER A 232 11.30 -7.88 10.70
N MET A 233 10.03 -7.73 10.33
CA MET A 233 9.27 -8.74 9.59
C MET A 233 9.91 -9.02 8.22
N THR A 234 10.33 -7.98 7.49
CA THR A 234 11.03 -8.15 6.21
C THR A 234 12.34 -8.93 6.37
N LEU A 235 13.18 -8.58 7.35
CA LEU A 235 14.43 -9.30 7.61
C LEU A 235 14.17 -10.76 8.00
N ALA A 236 13.20 -11.01 8.89
CA ALA A 236 12.85 -12.35 9.35
C ALA A 236 12.32 -13.21 8.20
N ALA A 237 11.46 -12.67 7.34
CA ALA A 237 10.89 -13.38 6.22
C ALA A 237 11.94 -13.67 5.13
N ASN A 238 12.84 -12.72 4.82
CA ASN A 238 13.97 -12.96 3.93
C ASN A 238 14.89 -14.05 4.47
N TYR A 239 15.19 -14.03 5.78
CA TYR A 239 15.99 -15.07 6.43
C TYR A 239 15.31 -16.44 6.40
N HIS A 240 13.98 -16.50 6.58
CA HIS A 240 13.21 -17.74 6.49
C HIS A 240 13.42 -18.44 5.15
N TYR A 241 13.26 -17.71 4.04
CA TYR A 241 13.36 -18.29 2.69
C TYR A 241 14.79 -18.52 2.20
N THR A 242 15.74 -17.67 2.60
CA THR A 242 17.08 -17.66 1.98
C THR A 242 18.21 -18.00 2.92
N ARG A 243 17.97 -18.02 4.24
CA ARG A 243 19.00 -18.07 5.31
C ARG A 243 19.99 -16.90 5.30
N HIS A 244 19.65 -15.82 4.60
CA HIS A 244 20.44 -14.59 4.54
C HIS A 244 19.58 -13.40 4.97
N VAL A 245 20.20 -12.45 5.68
CA VAL A 245 19.55 -11.21 6.13
C VAL A 245 19.79 -10.12 5.11
N PHE A 246 18.72 -9.59 4.52
CA PHE A 246 18.75 -8.45 3.59
C PHE A 246 17.37 -7.79 3.55
N VAL A 247 17.29 -6.59 2.95
CA VAL A 247 16.01 -5.89 2.74
C VAL A 247 15.37 -6.28 1.41
N SER A 248 16.10 -6.12 0.31
CA SER A 248 15.64 -6.51 -1.03
C SER A 248 16.83 -6.81 -1.93
N ARG A 249 16.75 -7.93 -2.68
CA ARG A 249 17.73 -8.28 -3.73
C ARG A 249 17.36 -7.67 -5.10
N ALA A 250 16.08 -7.46 -5.36
CA ALA A 250 15.62 -6.86 -6.61
C ALA A 250 15.69 -5.32 -6.63
N GLY A 251 15.79 -4.65 -5.46
CA GLY A 251 15.84 -3.19 -5.37
C GLY A 251 16.86 -2.53 -6.31
N PRO A 252 18.14 -2.93 -6.29
CA PRO A 252 19.15 -2.41 -7.22
C PRO A 252 18.80 -2.65 -8.70
N VAL A 253 18.22 -3.80 -9.03
CA VAL A 253 17.81 -4.15 -10.40
C VAL A 253 16.70 -3.22 -10.91
N PHE A 254 15.69 -2.93 -10.08
CA PHE A 254 14.64 -1.97 -10.41
C PHE A 254 15.20 -0.54 -10.54
N MET A 255 16.18 -0.16 -9.71
CA MET A 255 16.86 1.14 -9.84
C MET A 255 17.65 1.25 -11.15
N VAL A 256 18.37 0.20 -11.56
CA VAL A 256 19.01 0.15 -12.89
C VAL A 256 17.98 0.29 -14.00
N ALA A 257 16.83 -0.39 -13.92
CA ALA A 257 15.78 -0.30 -14.93
C ALA A 257 15.27 1.14 -15.10
N ARG A 258 15.02 1.84 -13.99
CA ARG A 258 14.65 3.26 -13.96
C ARG A 258 15.75 4.13 -14.56
N MET A 259 16.98 4.03 -14.07
CA MET A 259 18.13 4.80 -14.57
C MET A 259 18.44 4.52 -16.05
N LEU A 260 18.12 3.32 -16.54
CA LEU A 260 18.25 2.95 -17.95
C LEU A 260 17.20 3.65 -18.81
N GLN A 261 15.95 3.72 -18.33
CA GLN A 261 14.89 4.48 -19.01
C GLN A 261 15.25 5.96 -19.14
N ASP A 262 15.91 6.53 -18.14
CA ASP A 262 16.30 7.94 -18.15
C ASP A 262 17.63 8.21 -18.89
N GLY A 263 18.25 7.17 -19.45
CA GLY A 263 19.53 7.26 -20.18
C GLY A 263 20.78 7.37 -19.30
N VAL A 264 20.65 7.38 -17.97
CA VAL A 264 21.79 7.45 -17.03
C VAL A 264 22.68 6.22 -17.15
N VAL A 265 22.11 5.02 -17.29
CA VAL A 265 22.89 3.78 -17.49
C VAL A 265 23.65 3.82 -18.81
N GLN A 266 23.02 4.30 -19.90
CA GLN A 266 23.70 4.44 -21.19
C GLN A 266 24.92 5.36 -21.06
N LYS A 267 24.72 6.55 -20.46
CA LYS A 267 25.82 7.51 -20.24
C LYS A 267 26.94 6.93 -19.36
N LEU A 268 26.59 6.19 -18.30
CA LEU A 268 27.58 5.52 -17.46
C LEU A 268 28.40 4.49 -18.23
N LEU A 269 27.77 3.67 -19.07
CA LEU A 269 28.45 2.67 -19.88
C LEU A 269 29.35 3.31 -20.94
N ASP A 270 28.90 4.39 -21.56
CA ASP A 270 29.70 5.14 -22.54
C ASP A 270 30.95 5.75 -21.91
N ASP A 271 30.86 6.22 -20.66
CA ASP A 271 31.97 6.88 -19.97
C ASP A 271 32.96 5.90 -19.31
N THR A 272 32.56 4.65 -19.08
CA THR A 272 33.35 3.71 -18.25
C THR A 272 33.75 2.43 -18.95
N CYS A 273 33.05 2.01 -20.01
CA CYS A 273 33.40 0.78 -20.73
C CYS A 273 34.57 1.02 -21.72
N PRO A 274 35.51 0.07 -21.85
CA PRO A 274 35.51 -1.26 -21.25
C PRO A 274 36.09 -1.34 -19.82
N THR A 275 36.71 -0.27 -19.31
CA THR A 275 37.48 -0.25 -18.05
C THR A 275 36.69 -0.69 -16.82
N SER A 276 35.37 -0.42 -16.76
CA SER A 276 34.52 -0.80 -15.63
C SER A 276 34.28 -2.32 -15.50
N ASN A 277 34.49 -3.09 -16.57
CA ASN A 277 34.25 -4.54 -16.64
C ASN A 277 32.83 -4.97 -16.27
N TYR A 278 31.81 -4.13 -16.47
CA TYR A 278 30.42 -4.58 -16.34
C TYR A 278 30.08 -5.61 -17.43
N MET A 279 29.31 -6.63 -17.09
CA MET A 279 28.69 -7.56 -18.03
C MET A 279 27.83 -6.80 -19.05
N LEU A 280 27.14 -5.73 -18.61
CA LEU A 280 26.39 -4.83 -19.48
C LEU A 280 27.23 -4.12 -20.55
N CYS A 281 28.56 -3.98 -20.40
CA CYS A 281 29.41 -3.37 -21.44
C CYS A 281 29.32 -4.11 -22.79
N ARG A 282 29.09 -5.43 -22.77
CA ARG A 282 28.89 -6.26 -23.98
C ARG A 282 27.61 -5.90 -24.75
N TYR A 283 26.65 -5.28 -24.07
CA TYR A 283 25.32 -4.99 -24.57
C TYR A 283 25.03 -3.49 -24.71
N ARG A 284 26.03 -2.61 -24.52
CA ARG A 284 25.86 -1.14 -24.50
C ARG A 284 25.16 -0.53 -25.73
N LYS A 285 25.17 -1.22 -26.88
CA LYS A 285 24.58 -0.74 -28.14
C LYS A 285 23.15 -1.25 -28.37
N VAL A 286 22.66 -2.15 -27.53
CA VAL A 286 21.37 -2.86 -27.72
C VAL A 286 20.49 -2.78 -26.46
N LEU A 287 20.74 -1.79 -25.61
CA LEU A 287 19.90 -1.55 -24.44
C LEU A 287 18.56 -0.94 -24.87
N PRO A 288 17.42 -1.43 -24.33
CA PRO A 288 16.13 -0.80 -24.56
C PRO A 288 16.06 0.58 -23.87
N HIS A 289 15.10 1.42 -24.28
CA HIS A 289 14.89 2.75 -23.68
C HIS A 289 13.73 2.81 -22.66
N ARG A 290 13.14 1.65 -22.32
CA ARG A 290 12.03 1.55 -21.36
C ARG A 290 12.37 0.54 -20.27
N ALA A 291 12.08 0.90 -19.01
CA ALA A 291 12.30 0.04 -17.86
C ALA A 291 11.47 -1.26 -17.96
N ASP A 292 10.22 -1.12 -18.37
CA ASP A 292 9.28 -2.22 -18.61
C ASP A 292 9.80 -3.21 -19.67
N LYS A 293 10.27 -2.69 -20.83
CA LYS A 293 10.88 -3.52 -21.87
C LYS A 293 12.16 -4.19 -21.39
N TRP A 294 12.97 -3.52 -20.56
CA TRP A 294 14.18 -4.10 -19.97
C TRP A 294 13.88 -5.31 -19.08
N LEU A 295 12.95 -5.17 -18.14
CA LEU A 295 12.63 -6.15 -17.11
C LEU A 295 11.80 -7.34 -17.64
N TRP A 296 10.84 -7.04 -18.50
CA TRP A 296 9.77 -7.98 -18.88
C TRP A 296 9.77 -8.33 -20.37
N GLY A 297 10.54 -7.60 -21.19
CA GLY A 297 10.64 -7.86 -22.62
C GLY A 297 11.41 -9.14 -22.94
N PRO A 298 11.02 -9.88 -24.00
CA PRO A 298 11.75 -11.07 -24.43
C PRO A 298 13.11 -10.70 -25.03
N GLY A 299 14.11 -11.56 -24.82
CA GLY A 299 15.41 -11.47 -25.50
C GLY A 299 16.30 -10.28 -25.10
N THR A 300 15.92 -9.51 -24.07
CA THR A 300 16.75 -8.42 -23.56
C THR A 300 18.04 -8.93 -22.91
N PRO A 301 19.08 -8.09 -22.81
CA PRO A 301 20.29 -8.47 -22.09
C PRO A 301 20.01 -8.90 -20.65
N PHE A 302 18.97 -8.36 -20.00
CA PHE A 302 18.52 -8.80 -18.68
C PHE A 302 18.22 -10.31 -18.62
N VAL A 303 17.49 -10.84 -19.60
CA VAL A 303 17.20 -12.27 -19.69
C VAL A 303 18.48 -13.09 -19.94
N LYS A 304 19.35 -12.61 -20.83
CA LYS A 304 20.64 -13.26 -21.14
C LYS A 304 21.61 -13.28 -19.95
N LEU A 305 21.45 -12.34 -19.03
CA LEU A 305 22.23 -12.21 -17.80
C LEU A 305 21.53 -12.85 -16.59
N HIS A 306 20.62 -13.81 -16.81
CA HIS A 306 19.92 -14.55 -15.76
C HIS A 306 19.07 -13.68 -14.81
N ARG A 307 18.46 -12.61 -15.35
CA ARG A 307 17.48 -11.75 -14.69
C ARG A 307 17.96 -11.25 -13.32
N PHE A 308 17.08 -11.24 -12.31
CA PHE A 308 17.36 -10.71 -10.98
C PHE A 308 18.58 -11.35 -10.32
N ILE A 309 18.70 -12.69 -10.37
CA ILE A 309 19.79 -13.42 -9.70
C ILE A 309 21.15 -13.10 -10.32
N GLY A 310 21.25 -13.09 -11.65
CA GLY A 310 22.54 -12.88 -12.31
C GLY A 310 22.99 -11.43 -12.36
N THR A 311 22.07 -10.47 -12.22
CA THR A 311 22.38 -9.03 -12.34
C THR A 311 22.41 -8.27 -11.00
N GLU A 312 22.06 -8.89 -9.88
CA GLU A 312 21.98 -8.27 -8.55
C GLU A 312 23.24 -7.44 -8.19
N LYS A 313 24.40 -8.10 -8.07
CA LYS A 313 25.66 -7.45 -7.65
C LYS A 313 26.15 -6.39 -8.62
N GLU A 314 25.98 -6.63 -9.92
CA GLU A 314 26.34 -5.64 -10.93
C GLU A 314 25.41 -4.42 -10.87
N SER A 315 24.12 -4.64 -10.61
CA SER A 315 23.14 -3.56 -10.48
C SER A 315 23.43 -2.69 -9.27
N GLU A 316 23.81 -3.26 -8.13
CA GLU A 316 24.27 -2.51 -6.95
C GLU A 316 25.43 -1.57 -7.30
N ARG A 317 26.44 -2.09 -8.01
CA ARG A 317 27.61 -1.32 -8.43
C ARG A 317 27.23 -0.23 -9.43
N ILE A 318 26.40 -0.54 -10.43
CA ILE A 318 25.92 0.43 -11.42
C ILE A 318 25.15 1.57 -10.74
N VAL A 319 24.25 1.25 -9.81
CA VAL A 319 23.48 2.26 -9.06
C VAL A 319 24.41 3.15 -8.25
N HIS A 320 25.36 2.56 -7.52
CA HIS A 320 26.34 3.32 -6.75
C HIS A 320 27.17 4.26 -7.65
N ASP A 321 27.69 3.75 -8.78
CA ASP A 321 28.55 4.50 -9.68
C ASP A 321 27.76 5.60 -10.42
N ALA A 322 26.50 5.34 -10.78
CA ALA A 322 25.60 6.33 -11.38
C ALA A 322 25.27 7.47 -10.40
N LEU A 323 24.93 7.15 -9.14
CA LEU A 323 24.62 8.15 -8.12
C LEU A 323 25.86 8.98 -7.75
N SER A 324 27.03 8.35 -7.68
CA SER A 324 28.28 9.04 -7.33
C SER A 324 28.76 9.98 -8.44
N ARG A 325 28.61 9.58 -9.71
CA ARG A 325 29.06 10.37 -10.86
C ARG A 325 28.05 11.45 -11.28
N TYR A 326 26.76 11.17 -11.14
CA TYR A 326 25.69 12.04 -11.63
C TYR A 326 24.63 12.37 -10.55
N PRO A 327 25.02 12.85 -9.35
CA PRO A 327 24.08 13.01 -8.23
C PRO A 327 22.96 14.01 -8.54
N LEU A 328 23.31 15.19 -9.05
CA LEU A 328 22.33 16.23 -9.39
C LEU A 328 21.42 15.79 -10.54
N TRP A 329 21.96 15.11 -11.55
CA TRP A 329 21.17 14.67 -12.69
C TRP A 329 20.16 13.58 -12.29
N ASN A 330 20.58 12.61 -11.46
CA ASN A 330 19.66 11.62 -10.90
C ASN A 330 18.57 12.27 -10.06
N ALA A 331 18.90 13.25 -9.22
CA ALA A 331 17.92 13.97 -8.41
C ALA A 331 16.90 14.74 -9.28
N GLN A 332 17.37 15.41 -10.33
CA GLN A 332 16.51 16.12 -11.29
C GLN A 332 15.57 15.15 -12.03
N LEU A 333 16.10 14.03 -12.51
CA LEU A 333 15.31 13.00 -13.18
C LEU A 333 14.28 12.38 -12.22
N ALA A 334 14.69 12.02 -11.00
CA ALA A 334 13.77 11.50 -9.98
C ALA A 334 12.62 12.47 -9.67
N ALA A 335 12.92 13.77 -9.55
CA ALA A 335 11.88 14.79 -9.36
C ALA A 335 10.95 14.91 -10.58
N ARG A 336 11.50 14.88 -11.79
CA ARG A 336 10.71 14.91 -13.04
C ARG A 336 9.79 13.69 -13.13
N ASP A 337 10.33 12.49 -12.90
CA ASP A 337 9.57 11.25 -13.05
C ASP A 337 8.45 11.15 -12.01
N ALA A 338 8.73 11.58 -10.77
CA ALA A 338 7.72 11.68 -9.72
C ALA A 338 6.57 12.61 -10.12
N LEU A 339 6.86 13.75 -10.74
CA LEU A 339 5.84 14.67 -11.26
C LEU A 339 5.07 14.07 -12.43
N GLN A 340 5.76 13.39 -13.35
CA GLN A 340 5.13 12.76 -14.52
C GLN A 340 4.20 11.62 -14.13
N GLN A 341 4.50 10.89 -13.05
CA GLN A 341 3.69 9.75 -12.60
C GLN A 341 2.25 10.17 -12.23
N PHE A 342 2.01 11.42 -11.82
CA PHE A 342 0.67 11.97 -11.58
C PHE A 342 -0.21 12.09 -12.85
N THR A 343 0.34 11.88 -14.04
CA THR A 343 -0.40 11.97 -15.31
C THR A 343 -0.30 10.71 -16.17
N LEU A 344 0.41 9.68 -15.70
CA LEU A 344 0.73 8.48 -16.48
C LEU A 344 -0.19 7.28 -16.18
N PHE A 345 -1.30 7.48 -15.47
CA PHE A 345 -2.28 6.43 -15.21
C PHE A 345 -3.45 6.49 -16.21
N TYR A 346 -3.96 5.32 -16.59
CA TYR A 346 -5.15 5.16 -17.41
C TYR A 346 -6.24 4.44 -16.62
N THR A 347 -7.50 4.76 -16.90
CA THR A 347 -8.63 4.04 -16.29
C THR A 347 -8.60 2.58 -16.72
N GLY A 348 -8.57 1.67 -15.75
CA GLY A 348 -8.55 0.22 -16.02
C GLY A 348 -7.19 -0.32 -16.45
N ASP A 349 -6.11 0.45 -16.31
CA ASP A 349 -4.76 -0.05 -16.61
C ASP A 349 -4.47 -1.32 -15.79
N GLN A 350 -4.08 -2.39 -16.48
CA GLN A 350 -3.74 -3.70 -15.89
C GLN A 350 -4.88 -4.44 -15.18
N ILE A 351 -6.12 -4.02 -15.41
CA ILE A 351 -7.33 -4.76 -15.02
C ILE A 351 -7.85 -5.45 -16.28
N GLU A 352 -7.10 -6.45 -16.74
CA GLU A 352 -7.51 -7.32 -17.83
C GLU A 352 -7.35 -8.81 -17.44
N PRO A 353 -8.09 -9.74 -18.08
CA PRO A 353 -7.92 -11.16 -17.81
C PRO A 353 -6.50 -11.62 -18.15
N GLN A 354 -5.71 -12.10 -17.19
CA GLN A 354 -4.29 -12.49 -17.37
C GLN A 354 -4.09 -14.01 -17.24
N GLN A 355 -5.11 -14.79 -17.62
CA GLN A 355 -5.15 -16.24 -17.48
C GLN A 355 -3.96 -16.97 -18.14
N TRP A 356 -3.43 -16.46 -19.26
CA TRP A 356 -2.35 -17.11 -20.00
C TRP A 356 -1.04 -17.22 -19.21
N ILE A 357 -0.83 -16.36 -18.20
CA ILE A 357 0.30 -16.47 -17.27
C ILE A 357 -0.09 -17.30 -16.06
N LEU A 358 -1.24 -17.00 -15.46
CA LEU A 358 -1.60 -17.46 -14.12
C LEU A 358 -2.17 -18.88 -14.09
N TYR A 359 -2.62 -19.42 -15.22
CA TYR A 359 -3.23 -20.75 -15.30
C TYR A 359 -2.33 -21.84 -14.69
N ARG A 360 -1.03 -21.78 -14.98
CA ARG A 360 -0.06 -22.77 -14.48
C ARG A 360 0.04 -22.74 -12.96
N ASP A 361 0.08 -21.56 -12.35
CA ASP A 361 0.22 -21.41 -10.90
C ASP A 361 -1.05 -21.83 -10.18
N PHE A 362 -2.22 -21.46 -10.70
CA PHE A 362 -3.51 -21.93 -10.18
C PHE A 362 -3.66 -23.45 -10.28
N HIS A 363 -3.35 -24.03 -11.44
CA HIS A 363 -3.41 -25.47 -11.63
C HIS A 363 -2.43 -26.22 -10.71
N ALA A 364 -1.25 -25.65 -10.44
CA ALA A 364 -0.25 -26.27 -9.59
C ALA A 364 -0.58 -26.19 -8.09
N PHE A 365 -1.07 -25.04 -7.62
CA PHE A 365 -1.14 -24.76 -6.18
C PHE A 365 -2.55 -24.73 -5.60
N ILE A 366 -3.56 -24.32 -6.38
CA ILE A 366 -4.96 -24.20 -5.92
C ILE A 366 -5.95 -24.64 -7.02
N PRO A 367 -5.84 -25.88 -7.54
CA PRO A 367 -6.63 -26.33 -8.70
C PRO A 367 -8.14 -26.29 -8.46
N HIS A 368 -8.59 -26.41 -7.20
CA HIS A 368 -10.00 -26.30 -6.83
C HIS A 368 -10.59 -24.90 -7.04
N GLN A 369 -9.77 -23.85 -7.08
CA GLN A 369 -10.20 -22.46 -7.34
C GLN A 369 -10.08 -22.08 -8.82
N LEU A 370 -9.42 -22.91 -9.65
CA LEU A 370 -9.14 -22.59 -11.05
C LEU A 370 -10.41 -22.42 -11.88
N HIS A 371 -11.45 -23.21 -11.61
CA HIS A 371 -12.71 -23.08 -12.35
C HIS A 371 -13.37 -21.72 -12.10
N GLU A 372 -13.53 -21.33 -10.83
CA GLU A 372 -14.10 -20.04 -10.44
C GLU A 372 -13.30 -18.87 -11.03
N TYR A 373 -11.97 -18.95 -11.01
CA TYR A 373 -11.10 -17.97 -11.65
C TYR A 373 -11.29 -17.92 -13.18
N SER A 374 -11.41 -19.08 -13.83
CA SER A 374 -11.52 -19.16 -15.30
C SER A 374 -12.80 -18.54 -15.86
N VAL A 375 -13.86 -18.51 -15.05
CA VAL A 375 -15.18 -17.95 -15.42
C VAL A 375 -15.41 -16.53 -14.86
N ALA A 376 -14.44 -15.99 -14.12
CA ALA A 376 -14.48 -14.62 -13.62
C ALA A 376 -14.42 -13.61 -14.78
N ARG A 377 -14.96 -12.40 -14.56
CA ARG A 377 -15.07 -11.36 -15.60
C ARG A 377 -13.72 -10.72 -15.95
N GLN A 378 -12.98 -10.37 -14.89
CA GLN A 378 -11.87 -9.43 -14.72
C GLN A 378 -12.03 -8.14 -15.52
#